data_AF-A0A8S1P948-F1
#
_entry.id   AF-A0A8S1P948-F1
#
_cell.length_a   1.000
_cell.length_b   1.000
_cell.length_c   1.000
_cell.angle_alpha   90.00
_cell.angle_beta   90.00
_cell.angle_gamma   90.00
#
_symmetry.space_group_name_H-M   'P 1'
#
loop_
_entity.id
_entity.type
_entity.pdbx_description
1 polymer ?
#
loop_
_entity_poly.entity_id
_entity_poly.type
_entity_poly.pdbx_seq_one_letter_code
_entity_poly.pdbx_strand_id
1 'polypeptide(L)'
;MATNIQHEEINISLNNDKKAFEDLSGFFNLIALALEKVDLANKELIECLKKIQKQLSSEIPKLGEVVSLVAESMSVAQKKNLEYIELIKSKIILSLNGQLEQIKTKQKLLDDYKAKTAIEADRDQKRKNTEPAKQKETYQAYEQAKKEKMLAGQTLNTQYQIYINEKNQEFCSMWKHFLNMHMYCCAAGLQSFSKSAQEIHNREQEVKKDAEIFLSKLLGNQRVK
;
A
#
# COMPACT_ATOMS: atom_id res chain seq x y z
N MET A 1 7.23 -22.13 -35.20
CA MET A 1 7.34 -22.76 -33.87
C MET A 1 7.73 -21.79 -32.76
N ALA A 2 8.56 -20.76 -32.98
CA ALA A 2 8.95 -19.78 -31.95
C ALA A 2 7.79 -18.97 -31.31
N THR A 3 6.70 -18.74 -32.05
CA THR A 3 5.57 -17.90 -31.62
C THR A 3 4.67 -18.54 -30.53
N ASN A 4 4.64 -19.87 -30.40
CA ASN A 4 3.85 -20.52 -29.32
C ASN A 4 4.55 -20.41 -27.96
N ILE A 5 5.87 -20.46 -27.95
CA ILE A 5 6.69 -20.38 -26.72
C ILE A 5 6.53 -19.00 -26.07
N GLN A 6 6.54 -17.93 -26.86
CA GLN A 6 6.39 -16.55 -26.37
C GLN A 6 5.04 -16.31 -25.66
N HIS A 7 3.94 -16.89 -26.13
CA HIS A 7 2.61 -16.68 -25.52
C HIS A 7 2.40 -17.48 -24.23
N GLU A 8 3.07 -18.63 -24.12
CA GLU A 8 3.12 -19.39 -22.88
C GLU A 8 3.93 -18.65 -21.81
N GLU A 9 5.05 -18.04 -22.20
CA GLU A 9 5.84 -17.15 -21.33
C GLU A 9 5.03 -15.93 -20.86
N ILE A 10 4.26 -15.29 -21.76
CA ILE A 10 3.33 -14.20 -21.38
C ILE A 10 2.32 -14.68 -20.34
N ASN A 11 1.71 -15.85 -20.53
CA ASN A 11 0.74 -16.41 -19.59
C ASN A 11 1.36 -16.64 -18.20
N ILE A 12 2.56 -17.24 -18.16
CA ILE A 12 3.30 -17.50 -16.93
C ILE A 12 3.62 -16.17 -16.23
N SER A 13 4.12 -15.18 -16.97
CA SER A 13 4.44 -13.86 -16.41
C SER A 13 3.21 -13.18 -15.82
N LEU A 14 2.08 -13.16 -16.53
CA LEU A 14 0.83 -12.56 -16.04
C LEU A 14 0.32 -13.25 -14.78
N ASN A 15 0.40 -14.58 -14.70
CA ASN A 15 -0.02 -15.33 -13.51
C ASN A 15 0.91 -15.08 -12.31
N ASN A 16 2.21 -14.96 -12.54
CA ASN A 16 3.18 -14.61 -11.50
C ASN A 16 2.93 -13.19 -10.97
N ASP A 17 2.75 -12.22 -11.87
CA ASP A 17 2.42 -10.84 -11.50
C ASP A 17 1.10 -10.78 -10.73
N LYS A 18 0.07 -11.52 -11.18
CA LYS A 18 -1.23 -11.60 -10.49
C LYS A 18 -1.08 -12.06 -9.05
N LYS A 19 -0.41 -13.19 -8.85
CA LYS A 19 -0.18 -13.75 -7.51
C LYS A 19 0.58 -12.77 -6.63
N ALA A 20 1.65 -12.16 -7.16
CA ALA A 20 2.45 -11.19 -6.42
C ALA A 20 1.62 -9.98 -5.98
N PHE A 21 0.76 -9.43 -6.86
CA PHE A 21 -0.08 -8.29 -6.52
C PHE A 21 -1.24 -8.65 -5.59
N GLU A 22 -1.81 -9.84 -5.68
CA GLU A 22 -2.80 -10.35 -4.73
C GLU A 22 -2.17 -10.52 -3.33
N ASP A 23 -0.99 -11.13 -3.24
CA ASP A 23 -0.25 -11.31 -1.98
C ASP A 23 0.11 -9.96 -1.36
N LEU A 24 0.64 -9.02 -2.16
CA LEU A 24 0.96 -7.67 -1.69
C LEU A 24 -0.27 -6.91 -1.21
N SER A 25 -1.39 -6.98 -1.94
CA SER A 25 -2.64 -6.35 -1.52
C SER A 25 -3.10 -6.92 -0.18
N GLY A 26 -2.99 -8.24 0.02
CA GLY A 26 -3.24 -8.89 1.30
C GLY A 26 -2.37 -8.33 2.43
N PHE A 27 -1.05 -8.23 2.23
CA PHE A 27 -0.14 -7.68 3.23
C PHE A 27 -0.42 -6.21 3.55
N PHE A 28 -0.67 -5.36 2.55
CA PHE A 28 -0.97 -3.95 2.82
C PHE A 28 -2.29 -3.76 3.56
N ASN A 29 -3.30 -4.61 3.31
CA ASN A 29 -4.52 -4.62 4.10
C ASN A 29 -4.25 -5.00 5.57
N LEU A 30 -3.43 -6.02 5.82
CA LEU A 30 -3.03 -6.41 7.18
C LEU A 30 -2.27 -5.30 7.90
N ILE A 31 -1.34 -4.62 7.20
CA ILE A 31 -0.59 -3.48 7.75
C ILE A 31 -1.58 -2.36 8.11
N ALA A 32 -2.48 -1.98 7.21
CA ALA A 32 -3.45 -0.93 7.46
C ALA A 32 -4.33 -1.24 8.69
N LEU A 33 -4.84 -2.47 8.81
CA LEU A 33 -5.62 -2.93 9.96
C LEU A 33 -4.81 -2.89 11.27
N ALA A 34 -3.54 -3.30 11.24
CA ALA A 34 -2.68 -3.25 12.41
C ALA A 34 -2.43 -1.80 12.86
N LEU A 35 -2.17 -0.89 11.92
CA LEU A 35 -1.96 0.51 12.21
C LEU A 35 -3.22 1.21 12.75
N GLU A 36 -4.41 0.80 12.31
CA GLU A 36 -5.68 1.29 12.85
C GLU A 36 -5.88 0.89 14.32
N LYS A 37 -5.46 -0.33 14.70
CA LYS A 37 -5.47 -0.76 16.11
C LYS A 37 -4.49 0.05 16.96
N VAL A 38 -3.29 0.33 16.42
CA VAL A 38 -2.29 1.18 17.07
C VAL A 38 -2.83 2.61 17.23
N ASP A 39 -3.51 3.15 16.22
CA ASP A 39 -4.16 4.46 16.30
C ASP A 39 -5.20 4.52 17.44
N LEU A 40 -6.04 3.49 17.56
CA LEU A 40 -7.03 3.41 18.63
C LEU A 40 -6.36 3.39 20.02
N ALA A 41 -5.34 2.55 20.20
CA ALA A 41 -4.59 2.48 21.45
C ALA A 41 -3.91 3.82 21.80
N ASN A 42 -3.36 4.51 20.81
CA ASN A 42 -2.77 5.84 21.01
C ASN A 42 -3.82 6.87 21.42
N LYS A 43 -5.01 6.86 20.80
CA LYS A 43 -6.16 7.71 21.20
C LYS A 43 -6.50 7.50 22.69
N GLU A 44 -6.64 6.24 23.10
CA GLU A 44 -6.99 5.89 24.49
C GLU A 44 -5.91 6.34 25.48
N LEU A 45 -4.64 6.14 25.15
CA LEU A 45 -3.52 6.60 25.97
C LEU A 45 -3.48 8.12 26.08
N ILE A 46 -3.66 8.85 24.97
CA ILE A 46 -3.71 10.32 24.96
C ILE A 46 -4.83 10.83 25.87
N GLU A 47 -6.02 10.25 25.80
CA GLU A 47 -7.13 10.63 26.66
C GLU A 47 -6.89 10.29 28.15
N CYS A 48 -6.22 9.16 28.42
CA CYS A 48 -5.77 8.81 29.77
C CYS A 48 -4.78 9.86 30.32
N LEU A 49 -3.78 10.24 29.53
CA LEU A 49 -2.79 11.26 29.90
C LEU A 49 -3.44 12.62 30.15
N LYS A 50 -4.43 13.04 29.35
CA LYS A 50 -5.19 14.28 29.59
C LYS A 50 -5.97 14.24 30.91
N LYS A 51 -6.51 13.08 31.31
CA LYS A 51 -7.18 12.94 32.61
C LYS A 51 -6.17 13.06 33.76
N ILE A 52 -5.04 12.37 33.65
CA ILE A 52 -3.94 12.44 34.63
C ILE A 52 -3.42 13.88 34.75
N GLN A 53 -3.19 14.55 33.62
CA GLN A 53 -2.77 15.95 33.58
C GLN A 53 -3.72 16.84 34.38
N LYS A 54 -5.04 16.73 34.17
CA LYS A 54 -6.03 17.53 34.91
C LYS A 54 -5.99 17.30 36.43
N GLN A 55 -5.76 16.06 36.86
CA GLN A 55 -5.62 15.72 38.28
C GLN A 55 -4.34 16.34 38.87
N LEU A 56 -3.23 16.21 38.15
CA LEU A 56 -1.93 16.68 38.62
C LEU A 56 -1.78 18.20 38.56
N SER A 57 -2.44 18.88 37.62
CA SER A 57 -2.31 20.35 37.47
C SER A 57 -2.70 21.14 38.72
N SER A 58 -3.55 20.59 39.59
CA SER A 58 -3.89 21.20 40.89
C SER A 58 -2.98 20.79 42.04
N GLU A 59 -2.30 19.65 41.94
CA GLU A 59 -1.50 19.05 43.02
C GLU A 59 -0.02 19.35 42.83
N ILE A 60 0.52 18.99 41.67
CA ILE A 60 1.91 19.15 41.24
C ILE A 60 1.90 19.73 39.81
N PRO A 61 1.65 21.04 39.64
CA PRO A 61 1.54 21.70 38.34
C PRO A 61 2.63 21.32 37.34
N LYS A 62 3.89 21.26 37.78
CA LYS A 62 5.03 20.91 36.92
C LYS A 62 4.99 19.48 36.40
N LEU A 63 4.46 18.54 37.17
CA LEU A 63 4.24 17.17 36.70
C LEU A 63 3.05 17.11 35.72
N GLY A 64 2.02 17.93 35.95
CA GLY A 64 0.92 18.12 34.99
C GLY A 64 1.43 18.61 33.62
N GLU A 65 2.36 19.56 33.60
CA GLU A 65 3.02 20.02 32.36
C GLU A 65 3.79 18.88 31.66
N VAL A 66 4.54 18.07 32.41
CA VAL A 66 5.25 16.88 31.87
C VAL A 66 4.28 15.91 31.19
N VAL A 67 3.15 15.60 31.84
CA VAL A 67 2.15 14.70 31.26
C VAL A 67 1.50 15.31 30.00
N SER A 68 1.30 16.64 29.97
CA SER A 68 0.83 17.35 28.77
C SER A 68 1.79 17.19 27.60
N LEU A 69 3.10 17.35 27.83
CA LEU A 69 4.13 17.20 26.79
C LEU A 69 4.12 15.80 26.17
N VAL A 70 3.95 14.75 27.00
CA VAL A 70 3.86 13.37 26.50
C VAL A 70 2.60 13.19 25.65
N ALA A 71 1.45 13.68 26.11
CA ALA A 71 0.19 13.57 25.36
C ALA A 71 0.25 14.31 24.02
N GLU A 72 0.89 15.48 23.98
CA GLU A 72 1.11 16.27 22.76
C GLU A 72 2.00 15.51 21.76
N SER A 73 3.12 14.94 22.22
CA SER A 73 4.01 14.15 21.34
C SER A 73 3.34 12.91 20.76
N MET A 74 2.59 12.19 21.60
CA MET A 74 1.79 11.05 21.15
C MET A 74 0.76 11.47 20.10
N SER A 75 0.12 12.64 20.26
CA SER A 75 -0.85 13.17 19.31
C SER A 75 -0.22 13.50 17.96
N VAL A 76 1.01 14.04 17.94
CA VAL A 76 1.76 14.29 16.70
C VAL A 76 2.06 12.99 15.96
N ALA A 77 2.59 11.98 16.66
CA ALA A 77 2.88 10.68 16.08
C ALA A 77 1.60 9.99 15.55
N GLN A 78 0.50 10.08 16.30
CA GLN A 78 -0.80 9.56 15.90
C GLN A 78 -1.30 10.17 14.59
N LYS A 79 -1.24 11.50 14.45
CA LYS A 79 -1.66 12.19 13.23
C LYS A 79 -0.89 11.67 12.01
N LYS A 80 0.42 11.45 12.16
CA LYS A 80 1.25 10.89 11.07
C LYS A 80 0.92 9.44 10.76
N ASN A 81 0.59 8.64 11.76
CA ASN A 81 0.11 7.27 11.54
C ASN A 81 -1.18 7.24 10.70
N LEU A 82 -2.12 8.18 10.93
CA LEU A 82 -3.33 8.30 10.11
C LEU A 82 -3.02 8.65 8.66
N GLU A 83 -2.13 9.63 8.41
CA GLU A 83 -1.66 9.98 7.07
C GLU A 83 -1.03 8.76 6.36
N TYR A 84 -0.32 7.89 7.10
CA TYR A 84 0.28 6.67 6.56
C TYR A 84 -0.75 5.60 6.20
N ILE A 85 -1.74 5.37 7.07
CA ILE A 85 -2.87 4.47 6.80
C ILE A 85 -3.63 4.94 5.54
N GLU A 86 -3.88 6.24 5.44
CA GLU A 86 -4.55 6.84 4.28
C GLU A 86 -3.75 6.58 3.00
N LEU A 87 -2.42 6.78 3.01
CA LEU A 87 -1.57 6.47 1.86
C LEU A 87 -1.65 5.00 1.45
N ILE A 88 -1.61 4.08 2.42
CA ILE A 88 -1.72 2.64 2.14
C ILE A 88 -3.06 2.32 1.47
N LYS A 89 -4.17 2.81 2.04
CA LYS A 89 -5.53 2.52 1.54
C LYS A 89 -5.85 3.20 0.21
N SER A 90 -5.54 4.49 0.09
CA SER A 90 -5.97 5.32 -1.04
C SER A 90 -5.03 5.27 -2.24
N LYS A 91 -3.74 4.95 -2.04
CA LYS A 91 -2.75 4.93 -3.12
C LYS A 91 -2.17 3.55 -3.37
N ILE A 92 -1.62 2.91 -2.35
CA ILE A 92 -0.89 1.64 -2.52
C ILE A 92 -1.83 0.50 -2.92
N ILE A 93 -2.88 0.25 -2.12
CA ILE A 93 -3.87 -0.80 -2.39
C ILE A 93 -4.63 -0.49 -3.69
N LEU A 94 -4.98 0.77 -3.92
CA LEU A 94 -5.67 1.19 -5.13
C LEU A 94 -4.82 0.93 -6.39
N SER A 95 -3.52 1.24 -6.35
CA SER A 95 -2.58 0.99 -7.44
C SER A 95 -2.46 -0.51 -7.74
N LEU A 96 -2.32 -1.36 -6.71
CA LEU A 96 -2.28 -2.81 -6.86
C LEU A 96 -3.56 -3.36 -7.50
N ASN A 97 -4.73 -2.88 -7.08
CA ASN A 97 -6.00 -3.24 -7.70
C ASN A 97 -6.08 -2.80 -9.17
N GLY A 98 -5.55 -1.62 -9.50
CA GLY A 98 -5.41 -1.15 -10.88
C GLY A 98 -4.55 -2.09 -11.74
N GLN A 99 -3.42 -2.58 -11.19
CA GLN A 99 -2.56 -3.54 -11.88
C GLN A 99 -3.24 -4.91 -12.07
N LEU A 100 -4.05 -5.35 -11.11
CA LEU A 100 -4.84 -6.58 -11.26
C LEU A 100 -5.88 -6.47 -12.39
N GLU A 101 -6.51 -5.30 -12.56
CA GLU A 101 -7.42 -5.06 -13.70
C GLU A 101 -6.68 -5.01 -15.05
N GLN A 102 -5.47 -4.45 -15.08
CA GLN A 102 -4.61 -4.51 -16.28
C GLN A 102 -4.26 -5.96 -16.65
N ILE A 103 -3.89 -6.78 -15.66
CA ILE A 103 -3.60 -8.21 -15.88
C ILE A 103 -4.83 -8.92 -16.47
N LYS A 104 -6.02 -8.74 -15.88
CA LYS A 104 -7.27 -9.31 -16.41
C LYS A 104 -7.51 -8.92 -17.87
N THR A 105 -7.22 -7.67 -18.22
CA THR A 105 -7.34 -7.17 -19.59
C THR A 105 -6.36 -7.88 -20.53
N LYS A 106 -5.09 -8.05 -20.13
CA LYS A 106 -4.10 -8.74 -20.96
C LYS A 106 -4.37 -10.24 -21.07
N GLN A 107 -4.92 -10.87 -20.03
CA GLN A 107 -5.36 -12.25 -20.07
C GLN A 107 -6.47 -12.45 -21.10
N LYS A 108 -7.45 -11.55 -21.17
CA LYS A 108 -8.50 -11.59 -22.21
C LYS A 108 -7.94 -11.47 -23.62
N LEU A 109 -6.95 -10.60 -23.84
CA LEU A 109 -6.28 -10.47 -25.14
C LEU A 109 -5.51 -11.75 -25.52
N LEU A 110 -4.88 -12.39 -24.54
CA LEU A 110 -4.19 -13.66 -24.73
C LEU A 110 -5.17 -14.79 -25.07
N ASP A 111 -6.32 -14.84 -24.40
CA ASP A 111 -7.36 -15.83 -24.67
C ASP A 111 -8.00 -15.64 -26.05
N ASP A 112 -8.26 -14.39 -26.46
CA ASP A 112 -8.72 -14.08 -27.83
C ASP A 112 -7.68 -14.54 -28.88
N TYR A 113 -6.40 -14.24 -28.66
CA TYR A 113 -5.34 -14.71 -29.56
C TYR A 113 -5.30 -16.25 -29.68
N LYS A 114 -5.42 -16.97 -28.55
CA LYS A 114 -5.47 -18.44 -28.54
C LYS A 114 -6.69 -18.95 -29.32
N ALA A 115 -7.85 -18.34 -29.13
CA ALA A 115 -9.07 -18.69 -29.86
C ALA A 115 -8.91 -18.47 -31.38
N LYS A 116 -8.35 -17.32 -31.80
CA LYS A 116 -8.07 -17.03 -33.22
C LYS A 116 -7.03 -17.97 -33.82
N THR A 117 -6.05 -18.41 -33.02
CA THR A 117 -5.07 -19.41 -33.45
C THR A 117 -5.71 -20.78 -33.68
N ALA A 118 -6.61 -21.21 -32.80
CA ALA A 118 -7.36 -22.46 -32.99
C ALA A 118 -8.26 -22.41 -34.23
N ILE A 119 -8.95 -21.28 -34.46
CA ILE A 119 -9.78 -21.07 -35.67
C ILE A 119 -8.92 -21.12 -36.94
N GLU A 120 -7.77 -20.46 -36.97
CA GLU A 120 -6.88 -20.48 -38.14
C GLU A 120 -6.37 -21.90 -38.43
N ALA A 121 -6.02 -22.67 -37.40
CA ALA A 121 -5.60 -24.07 -37.55
C ALA A 121 -6.73 -24.96 -38.11
N ASP A 122 -7.97 -24.82 -37.60
CA ASP A 122 -9.15 -25.53 -38.12
C ASP A 122 -9.44 -25.16 -39.58
N ARG A 123 -9.35 -23.87 -39.93
CA ARG A 123 -9.57 -23.39 -41.30
C ARG A 123 -8.47 -23.86 -42.26
N ASP A 124 -7.21 -23.93 -41.83
CA ASP A 124 -6.11 -24.47 -42.64
C ASP A 124 -6.30 -25.97 -42.90
N GLN A 125 -6.71 -26.73 -41.88
CA GLN A 125 -7.01 -28.15 -42.02
C GLN A 125 -8.17 -28.38 -43.00
N LYS A 126 -9.26 -27.62 -42.86
CA LYS A 126 -10.40 -27.68 -43.80
C LYS A 126 -9.97 -27.34 -45.23
N ARG A 127 -9.18 -26.28 -45.42
CA ARG A 127 -8.65 -25.90 -46.74
C ARG A 127 -7.83 -27.02 -47.39
N LYS A 128 -6.96 -27.69 -46.63
CA LYS A 128 -6.12 -28.80 -47.12
C LYS A 128 -6.92 -30.04 -47.51
N ASN A 129 -8.09 -30.23 -46.91
CA ASN A 129 -8.97 -31.39 -47.14
C ASN A 129 -10.06 -31.14 -48.20
N THR A 130 -10.16 -29.92 -48.76
CA THR A 130 -11.14 -29.58 -49.80
C THR A 130 -10.59 -29.86 -51.19
N GLU A 131 -11.41 -30.48 -52.04
CA GLU A 131 -11.10 -30.69 -53.46
C GLU A 131 -10.76 -29.37 -54.18
N PRO A 132 -9.78 -29.35 -55.10
CA PRO A 132 -9.34 -28.13 -55.79
C PRO A 132 -10.47 -27.34 -56.46
N ALA A 133 -11.49 -28.03 -56.98
CA ALA A 133 -12.64 -27.42 -57.64
C ALA A 133 -13.56 -26.61 -56.71
N LYS A 134 -13.49 -26.83 -55.38
CA LYS A 134 -14.31 -26.15 -54.35
C LYS A 134 -13.48 -25.33 -53.36
N GLN A 135 -12.18 -25.15 -53.62
CA GLN A 135 -11.25 -24.55 -52.66
C GLN A 135 -11.44 -23.04 -52.41
N LYS A 136 -12.06 -22.30 -53.32
CA LYS A 136 -12.11 -20.82 -53.29
C LYS A 136 -12.67 -20.27 -51.97
N GLU A 137 -13.79 -20.79 -51.49
CA GLU A 137 -14.44 -20.34 -50.24
C GLU A 137 -13.63 -20.71 -49.01
N THR A 138 -13.09 -21.94 -48.97
CA THR A 138 -12.25 -22.39 -47.85
C THR A 138 -10.91 -21.66 -47.77
N TYR A 139 -10.36 -21.24 -48.91
CA TYR A 139 -9.17 -20.40 -48.98
C TYR A 139 -9.43 -18.99 -48.46
N GLN A 140 -10.55 -18.36 -48.86
CA GLN A 140 -10.95 -17.05 -48.35
C GLN A 140 -11.19 -17.06 -46.83
N ALA A 141 -11.86 -18.09 -46.32
CA ALA A 141 -12.08 -18.25 -44.88
C ALA A 141 -10.76 -18.44 -44.10
N TYR A 142 -9.80 -19.17 -44.67
CA TYR A 142 -8.46 -19.32 -44.10
C TYR A 142 -7.70 -17.99 -44.06
N GLU A 143 -7.64 -17.26 -45.18
CA GLU A 143 -6.94 -15.97 -45.24
C GLU A 143 -7.54 -14.93 -44.29
N GLN A 144 -8.87 -14.92 -44.13
CA GLN A 144 -9.54 -14.07 -43.15
C GLN A 144 -9.15 -14.46 -41.71
N ALA A 145 -9.19 -15.75 -41.36
CA ALA A 145 -8.79 -16.23 -40.03
C ALA A 145 -7.31 -15.93 -39.73
N LYS A 146 -6.44 -16.05 -40.72
CA LYS A 146 -5.02 -15.69 -40.63
C LYS A 146 -4.82 -14.20 -40.37
N LYS A 147 -5.57 -13.33 -41.06
CA LYS A 147 -5.56 -11.88 -40.82
C LYS A 147 -6.04 -11.53 -39.41
N GLU A 148 -7.12 -12.13 -38.94
CA GLU A 148 -7.64 -11.91 -37.59
C GLU A 148 -6.66 -12.36 -36.51
N LYS A 149 -6.04 -13.54 -36.66
CA LYS A 149 -4.98 -14.02 -35.77
C LYS A 149 -3.79 -13.05 -35.73
N MET A 150 -3.37 -12.54 -36.90
CA MET A 150 -2.26 -11.57 -36.98
C MET A 150 -2.59 -10.28 -36.22
N LEU A 151 -3.79 -9.73 -36.40
CA LEU A 151 -4.25 -8.52 -35.71
C LEU A 151 -4.36 -8.73 -34.19
N ALA A 152 -4.89 -9.87 -33.74
CA ALA A 152 -4.95 -10.23 -32.32
C ALA A 152 -3.54 -10.33 -31.72
N GLY A 153 -2.59 -10.96 -32.43
CA GLY A 153 -1.20 -11.09 -31.98
C GLY A 153 -0.47 -9.75 -31.89
N GLN A 154 -0.64 -8.87 -32.87
CA GLN A 154 -0.09 -7.50 -32.84
C GLN A 154 -0.66 -6.66 -31.70
N THR A 155 -1.96 -6.78 -31.47
CA THR A 155 -2.66 -6.09 -30.37
C THR A 155 -2.15 -6.59 -29.03
N LEU A 156 -2.10 -7.91 -28.82
CA LEU A 156 -1.56 -8.52 -27.60
C LEU A 156 -0.12 -8.06 -27.33
N ASN A 157 0.77 -8.15 -28.32
CA ASN A 157 2.18 -7.78 -28.15
C ASN A 157 2.35 -6.30 -27.77
N THR A 158 1.69 -5.41 -28.50
CA THR A 158 1.74 -3.96 -28.21
C THR A 158 1.21 -3.68 -26.80
N GLN A 159 0.05 -4.24 -26.47
CA GLN A 159 -0.59 -4.00 -25.17
C GLN A 159 0.18 -4.62 -24.01
N TYR A 160 0.84 -5.76 -24.22
CA TYR A 160 1.68 -6.39 -23.21
C TYR A 160 2.98 -5.61 -22.98
N GLN A 161 3.62 -5.10 -24.03
CA GLN A 161 4.79 -4.22 -23.89
C GLN A 161 4.47 -2.95 -23.10
N ILE A 162 3.34 -2.30 -23.40
CA ILE A 162 2.84 -1.15 -22.65
C ILE A 162 2.67 -1.53 -21.17
N TYR A 163 1.97 -2.65 -20.91
CA TYR A 163 1.76 -3.14 -19.55
C TYR A 163 3.06 -3.36 -18.79
N ILE A 164 4.06 -4.03 -19.37
CA ILE A 164 5.33 -4.28 -18.67
C ILE A 164 6.04 -2.98 -18.28
N ASN A 165 6.05 -1.99 -19.17
CA ASN A 165 6.69 -0.71 -18.90
C ASN A 165 5.94 0.08 -17.81
N GLU A 166 4.62 0.17 -17.91
CA GLU A 166 3.76 0.86 -16.94
C GLU A 166 3.81 0.17 -15.57
N LYS A 167 3.71 -1.17 -15.54
CA LYS A 167 3.81 -1.98 -14.32
C LYS A 167 5.09 -1.68 -13.55
N ASN A 168 6.23 -1.73 -14.23
CA ASN A 168 7.53 -1.55 -13.56
C ASN A 168 7.70 -0.13 -13.01
N GLN A 169 7.27 0.88 -13.77
CA GLN A 169 7.29 2.27 -13.30
C GLN A 169 6.38 2.48 -12.09
N GLU A 170 5.15 1.99 -12.16
CA GLU A 170 4.17 2.10 -11.08
C GLU A 170 4.65 1.35 -9.83
N PHE A 171 5.21 0.16 -9.99
CA PHE A 171 5.75 -0.62 -8.87
C PHE A 171 6.90 0.11 -8.16
N CYS A 172 7.81 0.71 -8.92
CA CYS A 172 8.89 1.53 -8.35
C CYS A 172 8.34 2.76 -7.64
N SER A 173 7.34 3.42 -8.22
CA SER A 173 6.68 4.60 -7.63
C SER A 173 5.98 4.25 -6.31
N MET A 174 5.23 3.15 -6.29
CA MET A 174 4.51 2.63 -5.13
C MET A 174 5.47 2.40 -3.95
N TRP A 175 6.58 1.69 -4.16
CA TRP A 175 7.56 1.45 -3.09
C TRP A 175 8.23 2.72 -2.60
N LYS A 176 8.57 3.66 -3.50
CA LYS A 176 9.11 4.97 -3.11
C LYS A 176 8.13 5.72 -2.22
N HIS A 177 6.85 5.78 -2.59
CA HIS A 177 5.82 6.45 -1.80
C HIS A 177 5.64 5.78 -0.43
N PHE A 178 5.57 4.45 -0.40
CA PHE A 178 5.44 3.70 0.84
C PHE A 178 6.61 3.96 1.82
N LEU A 179 7.84 3.81 1.33
CA LEU A 179 9.06 4.00 2.14
C LEU A 179 9.23 5.45 2.59
N ASN A 180 9.00 6.42 1.70
CA ASN A 180 9.10 7.84 2.03
C ASN A 180 8.09 8.23 3.11
N MET A 181 6.85 7.74 3.01
CA MET A 181 5.84 8.03 4.02
C MET A 181 6.18 7.38 5.37
N HIS A 182 6.69 6.15 5.35
CA HIS A 182 7.15 5.48 6.57
C HIS A 182 8.27 6.28 7.25
N MET A 183 9.31 6.65 6.50
CA MET A 183 10.41 7.47 7.01
C MET A 183 9.92 8.81 7.57
N TYR A 184 8.99 9.48 6.86
CA TYR A 184 8.42 10.74 7.30
C TYR A 184 7.67 10.61 8.64
N CYS A 185 6.91 9.53 8.83
CA CYS A 185 6.24 9.24 10.10
C CYS A 185 7.25 8.99 11.23
N CYS A 186 8.26 8.16 10.98
CA CYS A 186 9.32 7.89 11.96
C CYS A 186 10.08 9.15 12.36
N ALA A 187 10.43 10.00 11.38
CA ALA A 187 11.14 11.24 11.63
C ALA A 187 10.31 12.22 12.47
N ALA A 188 9.03 12.39 12.14
CA ALA A 188 8.12 13.25 12.90
C ALA A 188 7.91 12.77 14.34
N GLY A 189 7.76 11.45 14.53
CA GLY A 189 7.69 10.83 15.86
C GLY A 189 8.97 11.07 16.65
N LEU A 190 10.13 10.75 16.06
CA LEU A 190 11.43 10.93 16.70
C LEU A 190 11.69 12.38 17.12
N GLN A 191 11.40 13.34 16.24
CA GLN A 191 11.54 14.76 16.54
C GLN A 191 10.63 15.20 17.69
N SER A 192 9.38 14.75 17.69
CA SER A 192 8.42 15.12 18.72
C SER A 192 8.76 14.51 20.08
N PHE A 193 9.12 13.23 20.11
CA PHE A 193 9.50 12.54 21.34
C PHE A 193 10.82 13.04 21.91
N SER A 194 11.82 13.32 21.07
CA SER A 194 13.11 13.85 21.54
C SER A 194 12.95 15.23 22.18
N LYS A 195 12.13 16.11 21.59
CA LYS A 195 11.80 17.41 22.18
C LYS A 195 11.17 17.26 23.56
N SER A 196 10.16 16.40 23.69
CA SER A 196 9.50 16.19 24.99
C SER A 196 10.43 15.55 26.01
N ALA A 197 11.26 14.58 25.62
CA ALA A 197 12.25 13.99 26.52
C ALA A 197 13.24 15.04 27.06
N GLN A 198 13.73 15.94 26.19
CA GLN A 198 14.62 17.02 26.60
C GLN A 198 13.92 18.03 27.53
N GLU A 199 12.69 18.43 27.22
CA GLU A 199 11.91 19.34 28.06
C GLU A 199 11.62 18.73 29.44
N ILE A 200 11.31 17.44 29.50
CA ILE A 200 11.11 16.72 30.77
C ILE A 200 12.39 16.72 31.59
N HIS A 201 13.54 16.41 30.96
CA HIS A 201 14.84 16.43 31.62
C HIS A 201 15.15 17.83 32.20
N ASN A 202 14.92 18.89 31.42
CA ASN A 202 15.17 20.27 31.85
C ASN A 202 14.29 20.69 33.05
N ARG A 203 13.11 20.07 33.22
CA ARG A 203 12.14 20.39 34.28
C ARG A 203 12.24 19.50 35.52
N GLU A 204 13.11 18.50 35.53
CA GLU A 204 13.16 17.48 36.58
C GLU A 204 13.32 18.08 37.99
N GLN A 205 14.18 19.09 38.13
CA GLN A 205 14.38 19.79 39.41
C GLN A 205 13.19 20.65 39.82
N GLU A 206 12.47 21.23 38.85
CA GLU A 206 11.24 22.00 39.13
C GLU A 206 10.15 21.07 39.63
N VAL A 207 9.95 19.92 38.96
CA VAL A 207 8.98 18.89 39.37
C VAL A 207 9.26 18.41 40.79
N LYS A 208 10.54 18.15 41.11
CA LYS A 208 10.94 17.71 42.45
C LYS A 208 10.56 18.74 43.52
N LYS A 209 10.88 20.02 43.31
CA LYS A 209 10.53 21.10 44.24
C LYS A 209 9.02 21.24 44.41
N ASP A 210 8.27 21.16 43.31
CA ASP A 210 6.81 21.28 43.32
C ASP A 210 6.17 20.13 44.13
N ALA A 211 6.68 18.91 43.97
CA ALA A 211 6.28 17.74 44.74
C ALA A 211 6.60 17.88 46.24
N GLU A 212 7.77 18.41 46.60
CA GLU A 212 8.16 18.67 48.00
C GLU A 212 7.23 19.71 48.67
N ILE A 213 6.83 20.76 47.94
CA ILE A 213 5.86 21.76 48.41
C ILE A 213 4.50 21.09 48.66
N PHE A 214 4.02 20.29 47.72
CA PHE A 214 2.77 19.56 47.87
C PHE A 214 2.78 18.61 49.07
N LEU A 215 3.86 17.83 49.23
CA LEU A 215 4.05 16.93 50.36
C LEU A 215 4.04 17.66 51.71
N SER A 216 4.72 18.82 51.77
CA SER A 216 4.76 19.65 52.97
C SER A 216 3.38 20.17 53.37
N LYS A 217 2.54 20.54 52.39
CA LYS A 217 1.13 20.92 52.63
C LYS A 217 0.31 19.75 53.18
N LEU A 218 0.46 18.55 52.62
CA LEU A 218 -0.27 17.36 53.06
C LEU A 218 0.08 16.92 54.48
N LEU A 219 1.37 16.99 54.83
CA LEU A 219 1.86 16.54 56.13
C LEU A 219 1.69 17.59 57.26
N GLY A 220 1.08 18.75 56.97
CA GLY A 220 0.93 19.83 57.95
C GLY A 220 2.25 20.50 58.35
N ASN A 221 3.34 20.21 57.64
CA ASN A 221 4.66 20.82 57.84
C ASN A 221 4.72 22.17 57.13
N GLN A 222 3.80 23.08 57.45
CA GLN A 222 4.04 24.49 57.15
C GLN A 222 5.15 24.95 58.09
N ARG A 223 6.39 25.00 57.60
CA ARG A 223 7.40 25.86 58.24
C ARG A 223 6.88 27.29 58.14
N VAL A 224 6.25 27.74 59.20
CA VAL A 224 6.03 29.15 59.50
C VAL A 224 7.42 29.75 59.70
N LYS A 225 7.98 30.29 58.60
CA LYS A 225 8.76 31.54 58.49
C LYS A 225 9.60 31.52 57.22
#